data_AF-A0A661Z6T9-F1
#
_entry.id   AF-A0A661Z6T9-F1
#
_cell.length_a   1.000
_cell.length_b   1.000
_cell.length_c   1.000
_cell.angle_alpha   90.00
_cell.angle_beta   90.00
_cell.angle_gamma   90.00
#
_symmetry.space_group_name_H-M   'P 1'
#
loop_
_entity.id
_entity.type
_entity.pdbx_description
1 polymer ?
#
loop_
_entity_poly.entity_id
_entity_poly.type
_entity_poly.pdbx_seq_one_letter_code
_entity_poly.pdbx_strand_id
1 'polypeptide(L)'
;MKSPFKFLDSFTKEDKDIFFGRDQETEELYQKVFDSKLLLVYGVSGTGKSSLIQCGLANKFQESDWLPINIRRGADINDSLYRVIVQSTRHYEDAVRGDLPNNEQITTPSARNDEL
;
A
#
# COMPACT_ATOMS: atom_id res chain seq x y z
N MET A 1 17.50 -0.83 -18.63
CA MET A 1 18.08 -0.41 -17.34
C MET A 1 16.95 0.11 -16.47
N LYS A 2 16.59 -0.61 -15.40
CA LYS A 2 15.53 -0.21 -14.46
C LYS A 2 16.20 0.72 -13.43
N SER A 3 15.80 1.98 -13.39
CA SER A 3 16.35 2.95 -12.43
C SER A 3 16.04 2.49 -10.99
N PRO A 4 17.00 2.53 -10.05
CA PRO A 4 16.76 2.17 -8.65
C PRO A 4 15.90 3.18 -7.90
N PHE A 5 15.61 4.35 -8.50
CA PHE A 5 14.81 5.41 -7.89
C PHE A 5 13.37 5.34 -8.38
N LYS A 6 12.47 4.84 -7.52
CA LYS A 6 11.01 5.03 -7.64
C LYS A 6 10.70 6.45 -7.16
N PHE A 7 10.50 7.40 -8.08
CA PHE A 7 10.28 8.82 -7.81
C PHE A 7 9.25 9.13 -6.69
N LEU A 8 7.97 9.28 -7.04
CA LEU A 8 6.84 9.59 -6.15
C LEU A 8 6.03 8.34 -5.79
N ASP A 9 6.39 7.21 -6.38
CA ASP A 9 5.74 5.94 -6.13
C ASP A 9 6.17 5.42 -4.76
N SER A 10 5.19 4.91 -4.02
CA SER A 10 5.46 4.31 -2.72
C SER A 10 6.22 3.00 -2.93
N PHE A 11 7.23 2.77 -2.09
CA PHE A 11 7.91 1.48 -2.06
C PHE A 11 6.90 0.42 -1.60
N THR A 12 6.83 -0.64 -2.38
CA THR A 12 6.00 -1.82 -2.17
C THR A 12 6.79 -2.89 -1.44
N LYS A 13 6.14 -3.97 -1.00
CA LYS A 13 6.79 -5.07 -0.28
C LYS A 13 7.98 -5.65 -1.06
N GLU A 14 7.87 -5.64 -2.38
CA GLU A 14 8.85 -6.14 -3.35
C GLU A 14 10.10 -5.25 -3.49
N ASP A 15 10.10 -4.02 -2.95
CA ASP A 15 11.24 -3.10 -3.00
C ASP A 15 12.08 -3.12 -1.72
N LYS A 16 11.95 -4.16 -0.90
CA LYS A 16 12.67 -4.27 0.38
C LYS A 16 14.18 -4.06 0.23
N ASP A 17 14.76 -4.55 -0.86
CA ASP A 17 16.21 -4.50 -1.10
C ASP A 17 16.75 -3.08 -1.33
N ILE A 18 15.88 -2.11 -1.62
CA ILE A 18 16.24 -0.70 -1.82
C ILE A 18 15.64 0.23 -0.75
N PHE A 19 14.88 -0.31 0.20
CA PHE A 19 14.30 0.43 1.33
C PHE A 19 15.22 0.30 2.55
N PHE A 20 16.00 1.36 2.85
CA PHE A 20 16.98 1.36 3.94
C PHE A 20 16.84 2.59 4.84
N GLY A 21 17.35 2.48 6.09
CA GLY A 21 17.46 3.60 7.03
C GLY A 21 16.19 3.95 7.80
N ARG A 22 15.19 3.06 7.83
CA ARG A 22 13.90 3.23 8.53
C ARG A 22 13.53 2.05 9.44
N ASP A 23 14.52 1.26 9.84
CA ASP A 23 14.29 0.03 10.61
C ASP A 23 13.70 0.34 11.99
N GLN A 24 14.21 1.39 12.65
CA GLN A 24 13.72 1.82 13.96
C GLN A 24 12.27 2.29 13.87
N GLU A 25 11.94 3.18 12.91
CA GLU A 25 10.58 3.68 12.74
C GLU A 25 9.61 2.57 12.33
N THR A 26 10.08 1.59 11.56
CA THR A 26 9.29 0.41 11.18
C THR A 26 8.96 -0.43 12.41
N GLU A 27 9.93 -0.68 13.28
CA GLU A 27 9.71 -1.44 14.51
C GLU A 27 8.77 -0.71 15.47
N GLU A 28 8.97 0.59 15.69
CA GLU A 28 8.09 1.40 16.52
C GLU A 28 6.65 1.42 15.98
N LEU A 29 6.48 1.52 14.66
CA LEU A 29 5.17 1.46 14.03
C LEU A 29 4.54 0.08 14.18
N TYR A 30 5.31 -1.00 14.02
CA TYR A 30 4.85 -2.37 14.17
C TYR A 30 4.31 -2.63 15.58
N GLN A 31 5.05 -2.26 16.63
CA GLN A 31 4.59 -2.42 18.02
C GLN A 31 3.29 -1.65 18.28
N LYS A 32 3.22 -0.38 17.83
CA LYS A 32 2.03 0.47 18.00
C LYS A 32 0.76 -0.08 17.33
N VAL A 33 0.90 -0.85 16.25
CA VAL A 33 -0.24 -1.48 15.55
C VAL A 33 -0.95 -2.49 16.46
N PHE A 34 -0.22 -3.17 17.34
CA PHE A 34 -0.81 -4.11 18.29
C PHE A 34 -1.41 -3.41 19.51
N ASP A 35 -0.90 -2.23 19.88
CA ASP A 35 -1.39 -1.47 21.02
C ASP A 35 -2.67 -0.68 20.71
N SER A 36 -2.91 -0.31 19.45
CA SER A 36 -4.03 0.55 19.05
C SER A 36 -4.68 0.14 17.73
N LYS A 37 -6.01 0.17 17.70
CA LYS A 37 -6.82 -0.03 16.48
C LYS A 37 -6.73 1.13 15.50
N LEU A 38 -6.26 2.30 15.93
CA LEU A 38 -6.12 3.50 15.11
C LEU A 38 -4.77 4.16 15.36
N LEU A 39 -4.04 4.39 14.27
CA LEU A 39 -2.75 5.07 14.28
C LEU A 39 -2.73 6.20 13.26
N LEU A 40 -2.18 7.34 13.68
CA LEU A 40 -1.95 8.49 12.82
C LEU A 40 -0.46 8.62 12.52
N VAL A 41 -0.10 8.46 11.24
CA VAL A 41 1.25 8.70 10.74
C VAL A 41 1.28 10.05 10.02
N TYR A 42 2.04 11.01 10.54
CA TYR A 42 2.15 12.37 10.00
C TYR A 42 3.60 12.81 9.82
N GLY A 43 3.82 13.86 9.04
CA GLY A 43 5.15 14.39 8.71
C GLY A 43 5.16 15.09 7.36
N VAL A 44 6.23 15.82 7.07
CA VAL A 44 6.39 16.63 5.84
C VAL A 44 6.13 15.78 4.58
N SER A 45 5.53 16.37 3.54
CA SER A 45 5.32 15.66 2.27
C SER A 45 6.65 15.13 1.69
N GLY A 46 6.63 13.98 1.01
CA GLY A 46 7.84 13.37 0.43
C GLY A 46 8.78 12.67 1.41
N THR A 47 8.50 12.65 2.71
CA THR A 47 9.34 11.95 3.73
C THR A 47 9.24 10.41 3.71
N GLY A 48 8.42 9.85 2.82
CA GLY A 48 8.28 8.39 2.66
C GLY A 48 7.28 7.73 3.61
N LYS A 49 6.31 8.45 4.18
CA LYS A 49 5.27 7.87 5.08
C LYS A 49 4.54 6.69 4.45
N SER A 50 4.11 6.83 3.20
CA SER A 50 3.44 5.75 2.48
C SER A 50 4.37 4.56 2.28
N SER A 51 5.65 4.79 1.97
CA SER A 51 6.67 3.74 1.87
C SER A 51 6.97 3.06 3.20
N LEU A 52 6.97 3.81 4.32
CA LEU A 52 7.12 3.24 5.66
C LEU A 52 5.99 2.26 5.97
N ILE A 53 4.76 2.56 5.55
CA ILE A 53 3.61 1.68 5.74
C ILE A 53 3.62 0.51 4.74
N GLN A 54 3.81 0.80 3.45
CA GLN A 54 3.62 -0.18 2.36
C GLN A 54 4.83 -1.08 2.12
N CYS A 55 6.03 -0.65 2.49
CA CYS A 55 7.23 -1.47 2.45
C CYS A 55 7.65 -1.87 3.86
N GLY A 56 7.94 -0.90 4.73
CA GLY A 56 8.47 -1.17 6.08
C GLY A 56 7.53 -2.06 6.91
N LEU A 57 6.35 -1.53 7.23
CA LEU A 57 5.38 -2.21 8.08
C LEU A 57 4.82 -3.47 7.40
N ALA A 58 4.46 -3.41 6.12
CA ALA A 58 3.95 -4.57 5.39
C ALA A 58 4.94 -5.75 5.38
N ASN A 59 6.26 -5.49 5.32
CA ASN A 59 7.28 -6.54 5.39
C ASN A 59 7.47 -7.16 6.79
N LYS A 60 6.83 -6.63 7.83
CA LYS A 60 6.81 -7.25 9.17
C LYS A 60 5.73 -8.32 9.34
N PHE A 61 4.74 -8.35 8.45
CA PHE A 61 3.66 -9.33 8.49
C PHE A 61 3.88 -10.46 7.47
N GLN A 62 3.38 -11.66 7.78
CA GLN A 62 3.28 -12.74 6.80
C GLN A 62 2.14 -12.45 5.82
N GLU A 63 2.17 -13.05 4.62
CA GLU A 63 1.12 -12.83 3.61
C GLU A 63 -0.26 -13.31 4.05
N SER A 64 -0.32 -14.35 4.88
CA SER A 64 -1.57 -14.85 5.44
C SER A 64 -2.23 -13.87 6.41
N ASP A 65 -1.43 -13.00 7.03
CA ASP A 65 -1.85 -12.17 8.16
C ASP A 65 -2.09 -10.71 7.75
N TRP A 66 -1.83 -10.38 6.48
CA TRP A 66 -1.82 -9.01 5.99
C TRP A 66 -2.65 -8.84 4.73
N LEU A 67 -3.78 -8.15 4.86
CA LEU A 67 -4.60 -7.71 3.74
C LEU A 67 -4.63 -6.18 3.66
N PRO A 68 -3.74 -5.54 2.87
CA PRO A 68 -3.66 -4.09 2.82
C PRO A 68 -4.82 -3.49 2.02
N ILE A 69 -5.74 -2.81 2.69
CA ILE A 69 -6.80 -2.02 2.04
C ILE A 69 -6.40 -0.54 2.08
N ASN A 70 -5.96 -0.01 0.94
CA ASN A 70 -5.50 1.38 0.82
C ASN A 70 -6.65 2.28 0.35
N ILE A 71 -7.03 3.27 1.16
CA ILE A 71 -8.16 4.15 0.87
C ILE A 71 -7.65 5.59 0.83
N ARG A 72 -7.78 6.23 -0.33
CA ARG A 72 -7.51 7.66 -0.49
C ARG A 72 -8.81 8.43 -0.27
N ARG A 73 -8.72 9.60 0.37
CA ARG A 73 -9.88 10.42 0.75
C ARG A 73 -10.82 10.75 -0.42
N GLY A 74 -10.26 11.05 -1.59
CA GLY A 74 -11.03 11.56 -2.73
C GLY A 74 -11.84 12.82 -2.37
N ALA A 75 -12.95 13.00 -3.08
CA ALA A 75 -13.93 14.06 -2.79
C ALA A 75 -14.73 13.76 -1.52
N ASP A 76 -15.17 12.50 -1.35
CA ASP A 76 -15.91 11.98 -0.20
C ASP A 76 -15.25 10.69 0.32
N ILE A 77 -14.95 10.68 1.63
CA ILE A 77 -14.32 9.54 2.29
C ILE A 77 -15.26 8.34 2.41
N ASN A 78 -16.56 8.55 2.61
CA ASN A 78 -17.53 7.46 2.76
C ASN A 78 -17.72 6.71 1.43
N ASP A 79 -17.80 7.45 0.32
CA ASP A 79 -17.84 6.85 -1.01
C ASP A 79 -16.55 6.09 -1.33
N SER A 80 -15.40 6.69 -1.01
CA SER A 80 -14.09 6.05 -1.21
C SER A 80 -13.94 4.77 -0.39
N LEU A 81 -14.38 4.80 0.87
CA LEU A 81 -14.39 3.63 1.76
C LEU A 81 -15.26 2.50 1.19
N TYR A 82 -16.52 2.80 0.89
CA TYR A 82 -17.48 1.81 0.40
C TYR A 82 -16.99 1.15 -0.89
N ARG A 83 -16.54 1.98 -1.85
CA ARG A 83 -16.03 1.52 -3.14
C ARG A 83 -14.85 0.55 -2.99
N VAL A 84 -13.86 0.92 -2.18
CA VAL A 84 -12.64 0.12 -2.03
C VAL A 84 -12.91 -1.18 -1.26
N ILE A 85 -13.73 -1.15 -0.21
CA ILE A 85 -14.08 -2.35 0.56
C ILE A 85 -14.84 -3.35 -0.30
N VAL A 86 -15.85 -2.89 -1.06
CA VAL A 86 -16.62 -3.78 -1.95
C VAL A 86 -15.73 -4.40 -3.03
N GLN A 87 -14.77 -3.66 -3.57
CA GLN A 87 -13.82 -4.18 -4.55
C GLN A 87 -12.86 -5.21 -3.94
N SER A 88 -12.33 -4.96 -2.74
CA SER A 88 -11.41 -5.88 -2.08
C SER A 88 -12.08 -7.19 -1.65
N THR A 89 -13.36 -7.16 -1.25
CA THR A 89 -14.13 -8.38 -0.95
C THR A 89 -14.32 -9.25 -2.19
N ARG A 90 -14.64 -8.66 -3.36
CA ARG A 90 -14.80 -9.42 -4.61
C ARG A 90 -13.51 -10.10 -5.05
N HIS A 91 -12.39 -9.40 -4.99
CA HIS A 91 -11.08 -9.97 -5.32
C HIS A 91 -10.69 -11.12 -4.38
N TYR A 92 -11.09 -11.06 -3.11
CA TYR A 92 -10.89 -12.17 -2.19
C TYR A 92 -11.76 -13.40 -2.56
N GLU A 93 -13.04 -13.19 -2.90
CA GLU A 93 -13.92 -14.28 -3.33
C GLU A 93 -13.43 -14.96 -4.63
N ASP A 94 -12.91 -14.17 -5.58
CA ASP A 94 -12.35 -14.67 -6.84
C ASP A 94 -11.04 -15.44 -6.61
N ALA A 95 -10.15 -14.93 -5.75
CA ALA A 95 -8.90 -15.59 -5.39
C ALA A 95 -9.13 -16.91 -4.62
N VAL A 96 -10.13 -16.96 -3.75
CA VAL A 96 -10.51 -18.17 -2.98
C VAL A 96 -11.21 -19.21 -3.86
N ARG A 97 -11.91 -18.80 -4.93
CA ARG A 97 -12.55 -19.71 -5.89
C ARG A 97 -11.59 -20.38 -6.88
N GLY A 98 -10.32 -19.96 -6.93
CA GLY A 98 -9.29 -20.62 -7.74
C GLY A 98 -9.24 -20.17 -9.21
N ASP A 99 -9.93 -19.09 -9.57
CA ASP A 99 -9.81 -18.47 -10.90
C ASP A 99 -8.87 -17.27 -10.81
N LEU A 100 -7.56 -17.52 -10.65
CA LEU A 100 -6.55 -16.49 -10.95
C LEU A 100 -6.54 -16.29 -12.47
N PRO A 101 -6.98 -15.14 -13.03
CA PRO A 101 -6.65 -14.84 -14.40
C PRO A 101 -5.13 -14.78 -14.50
N ASN A 102 -4.60 -15.55 -15.45
CA ASN A 102 -3.19 -15.56 -15.79
C ASN A 102 -2.66 -14.12 -15.84
N ASN A 103 -1.52 -13.95 -15.19
CA ASN A 103 -0.65 -12.79 -15.17
C ASN A 103 -0.54 -12.09 -16.53
N GLU A 104 -1.46 -11.17 -16.83
CA GLU A 104 -1.36 -10.09 -17.82
C GLU A 104 -2.61 -9.20 -17.67
N GLN A 105 -2.42 -7.90 -17.44
CA GLN A 105 -3.44 -6.84 -17.25
C GLN A 105 -3.83 -6.47 -15.81
N ILE A 106 -2.84 -6.13 -14.98
CA ILE A 106 -2.99 -4.98 -14.08
C ILE A 106 -2.15 -3.84 -14.65
N THR A 107 -2.60 -3.27 -15.78
CA THR A 107 -2.20 -1.92 -16.15
C THR A 107 -2.99 -0.97 -15.28
N THR A 108 -2.34 -0.42 -14.25
CA THR A 108 -2.82 0.82 -13.63
C THR A 108 -3.10 1.83 -14.74
N PRO A 109 -4.26 2.51 -14.77
CA PRO A 109 -4.42 3.66 -15.64
C PRO A 109 -3.37 4.68 -15.20
N SER A 110 -2.33 4.83 -16.03
CA SER A 110 -1.45 5.98 -16.01
C SER A 110 -2.34 7.19 -16.17
N ALA A 111 -2.50 7.96 -15.09
CA ALA A 111 -3.05 9.30 -15.16
C ALA A 111 -2.06 10.14 -15.98
N ARG A 112 -2.26 10.16 -17.30
CA ARG A 112 -1.83 11.26 -18.15
C ARG A 112 -2.53 12.51 -17.63
N ASN A 113 -1.79 13.35 -16.92
CA ASN A 113 -2.09 14.76 -16.83
C ASN A 113 -1.39 15.42 -18.02
N ASP A 114 -2.10 15.47 -19.15
CA ASP A 114 -1.88 16.47 -20.17
C ASP A 114 -2.71 17.71 -19.79
N GLU A 115 -2.12 18.90 -19.98
CA GLU A 115 -2.76 20.22 -20.11
C GLU A 115 -3.23 20.96 -18.84
N LEU A 116 -2.32 21.72 -18.21
CA LEU A 116 -2.19 23.20 -18.31
C LEU A 116 -1.20 23.74 -17.25
#